data_AF-A0AA43IG76-F1
#
_entry.id   AF-A0AA43IG76-F1
#
_cell.length_a   1.000
_cell.length_b   1.000
_cell.length_c   1.000
_cell.angle_alpha   90.00
_cell.angle_beta   90.00
_cell.angle_gamma   90.00
#
_symmetry.space_group_name_H-M   'P 1'
#
loop_
_entity.id
_entity.type
_entity.pdbx_description
1 polymer ?
#
loop_
_entity_poly.entity_id
_entity_poly.type
_entity_poly.pdbx_seq_one_letter_code
_entity_poly.pdbx_strand_id
1 'polypeptide(L)'
;MDSRQLYQEMILEHNKKPRNWGMLADATHKAEGLNPLCGDHIHLSLRMNGDTVDAVGFEGEACAICKASTSMMTTIVKGKSKTDAEQMVQEFRDMTTGKLDPAGPH
;
A
#
# COMPACT_ATOMS: atom_id res chain seq x y z
N MET A 1 -19.35 1.25 18.24
CA MET A 1 -18.28 2.09 17.65
C MET A 1 -18.72 2.48 16.25
N ASP A 2 -18.61 3.75 15.87
CA ASP A 2 -18.90 4.24 14.51
C ASP A 2 -17.81 3.72 13.55
N SER A 3 -18.20 3.16 12.40
CA SER A 3 -17.27 2.62 11.40
C SER A 3 -16.31 3.69 10.88
N ARG A 4 -16.76 4.95 10.77
CA ARG A 4 -15.92 6.08 10.36
C ARG A 4 -14.79 6.35 11.34
N GLN A 5 -15.05 6.18 12.63
CA GLN A 5 -14.05 6.38 13.66
C GLN A 5 -12.96 5.31 13.58
N LEU A 6 -13.33 4.05 13.36
CA LEU A 6 -12.38 2.95 13.18
C LEU A 6 -11.46 3.17 11.96
N TYR A 7 -12.01 3.64 10.84
CA TYR A 7 -11.21 3.93 9.64
C TYR A 7 -10.21 5.08 9.89
N GLN A 8 -10.65 6.15 10.57
CA GLN A 8 -9.76 7.26 10.91
C GLN A 8 -8.64 6.80 11.84
N GLU A 9 -8.94 5.99 12.85
CA GLU A 9 -7.95 5.43 13.77
C GLU A 9 -6.93 4.57 13.00
N MET A 10 -7.38 3.72 12.08
CA MET A 10 -6.51 2.90 11.23
C MET A 10 -5.55 3.76 10.38
N ILE A 11 -6.06 4.79 9.70
CA ILE A 11 -5.24 5.70 8.89
C ILE A 11 -4.19 6.41 9.77
N LEU A 12 -4.61 6.94 10.91
CA LEU A 12 -3.70 7.63 11.83
C LEU A 12 -2.62 6.71 12.38
N GLU A 13 -2.97 5.46 12.67
CA GLU A 13 -2.07 4.47 13.23
C GLU A 13 -1.02 4.03 12.21
N HIS A 14 -1.43 3.75 10.97
CA HIS A 14 -0.51 3.44 9.86
C HIS A 14 0.34 4.64 9.42
N ASN A 15 -0.14 5.87 9.59
CA ASN A 15 0.66 7.08 9.35
C ASN A 15 1.74 7.28 10.44
N LYS A 16 1.37 7.14 11.71
CA LYS A 16 2.27 7.32 12.87
C LYS A 16 3.30 6.20 12.98
N LYS A 17 2.87 4.96 12.72
CA LYS A 17 3.70 3.75 12.79
C LYS A 17 3.54 2.99 11.47
N PRO A 18 4.21 3.41 10.38
CA PRO A 18 4.14 2.67 9.13
C PRO A 18 4.68 1.23 9.30
N ARG A 19 4.07 0.27 8.62
CA ARG A 19 4.47 -1.15 8.63
C ARG A 19 5.43 -1.38 7.49
N ASN A 20 6.41 -2.26 7.68
CA ASN A 20 7.44 -2.50 6.66
C ASN A 20 8.17 -1.21 6.24
N TRP A 21 8.43 -0.33 7.20
CA TRP A 21 9.20 0.90 6.95
C TRP A 21 10.70 0.60 6.81
N GLY A 22 11.33 1.19 5.80
CA GLY A 22 12.72 0.99 5.42
C GLY A 22 12.89 0.14 4.17
N MET A 23 14.04 0.30 3.51
CA MET A 23 14.37 -0.42 2.28
C MET A 23 14.98 -1.79 2.54
N LEU A 24 14.63 -2.76 1.69
CA LEU A 24 15.22 -4.09 1.72
C LEU A 24 16.62 -4.04 1.09
N ALA A 25 17.63 -4.52 1.83
CA ALA A 25 19.01 -4.59 1.35
C ALA A 25 19.17 -5.58 0.17
N ASP A 26 18.41 -6.67 0.19
CA ASP A 26 18.39 -7.74 -0.81
C ASP A 26 17.14 -7.69 -1.70
N ALA A 27 16.64 -6.48 -1.96
CA ALA A 27 15.52 -6.27 -2.86
C ALA A 27 15.82 -6.81 -4.28
N THR A 28 14.91 -7.61 -4.80
CA THR A 28 14.93 -8.03 -6.21
C THR A 28 14.41 -6.95 -7.16
N HIS A 29 13.51 -6.10 -6.66
CA HIS A 29 12.82 -5.06 -7.41
C HIS A 29 12.74 -3.78 -6.59
N LYS A 30 12.77 -2.64 -7.26
CA LYS A 30 12.59 -1.32 -6.65
C LYS A 30 11.71 -0.45 -7.54
N ALA A 31 10.94 0.44 -6.94
CA ALA A 31 10.11 1.41 -7.64
C ALA A 31 10.07 2.72 -6.86
N GLU A 32 9.79 3.81 -7.57
CA GLU A 32 9.66 5.15 -7.04
C GLU A 32 8.34 5.75 -7.52
N GLY A 33 7.63 6.43 -6.61
CA GLY A 33 6.39 7.13 -6.90
C GLY A 33 6.48 8.57 -6.44
N LEU A 34 6.14 9.50 -7.33
CA LEU A 34 6.11 10.94 -7.06
C LEU A 34 4.71 11.49 -7.36
N ASN A 35 4.12 12.19 -6.39
CA ASN A 35 2.90 12.96 -6.55
C ASN A 35 3.19 14.46 -6.31
N PRO A 36 3.49 15.24 -7.37
CA PRO A 36 3.90 16.63 -7.22
C PRO A 36 2.81 17.55 -6.67
N LEU A 37 1.54 17.13 -6.70
CA LEU A 37 0.43 17.92 -6.17
C LEU A 37 0.47 18.06 -4.65
N CYS A 38 0.91 17.00 -3.96
CA CYS A 38 1.03 16.96 -2.50
C CYS A 38 2.49 16.93 -2.04
N GLY A 39 3.45 16.81 -2.97
CA GLY A 39 4.85 16.60 -2.67
C GLY A 39 5.15 15.18 -2.16
N ASP A 40 4.27 14.21 -2.41
CA ASP A 40 4.52 12.84 -1.95
C ASP A 40 5.64 12.21 -2.78
N HIS A 41 6.59 11.59 -2.10
CA HIS A 41 7.71 10.87 -2.67
C HIS A 41 7.93 9.57 -1.89
N ILE A 42 7.63 8.44 -2.53
CA ILE A 42 7.71 7.11 -1.92
C ILE A 42 8.67 6.23 -2.72
N HIS A 43 9.53 5.52 -2.00
CA HIS A 43 10.35 4.44 -2.53
C HIS A 43 9.81 3.11 -2.03
N LEU A 44 9.71 2.15 -2.94
CA LEU A 44 9.32 0.78 -2.67
C LEU A 44 10.46 -0.17 -3.02
N SER A 45 10.63 -1.17 -2.18
CA SER A 45 11.54 -2.29 -2.41
C SER A 45 10.79 -3.59 -2.20
N LEU A 46 11.06 -4.56 -3.07
CA LEU A 46 10.35 -5.83 -3.06
C LEU A 46 11.33 -6.98 -3.32
N ARG A 47 11.17 -8.06 -2.56
CA ARG A 47 11.86 -9.33 -2.75
C ARG A 47 10.84 -10.38 -3.17
N MET A 48 11.00 -10.91 -4.38
CA MET A 48 10.20 -12.02 -4.90
C MET A 48 10.88 -13.35 -4.54
N ASN A 49 10.08 -14.36 -4.22
CA ASN A 49 10.49 -15.77 -4.20
C ASN A 49 9.62 -16.52 -5.21
N GLY A 50 10.17 -16.73 -6.41
CA GLY A 50 9.38 -17.15 -7.56
C GLY A 50 8.27 -16.13 -7.87
N ASP A 51 7.03 -16.57 -7.88
CA ASP A 51 5.85 -15.72 -8.09
C ASP A 51 5.25 -15.14 -6.81
N THR A 52 5.86 -15.36 -5.65
CA THR A 52 5.34 -14.85 -4.36
C THR A 52 6.14 -13.63 -3.88
N VAL A 53 5.43 -12.64 -3.36
CA VAL A 53 6.03 -11.49 -2.67
C VAL A 53 6.53 -11.95 -1.29
N ASP A 54 7.81 -12.24 -1.16
CA ASP A 54 8.41 -12.70 0.09
C ASP A 54 8.57 -11.56 1.12
N ALA A 55 9.09 -10.42 0.65
CA ALA A 55 9.23 -9.22 1.46
C ALA A 55 8.93 -7.96 0.64
N VAL A 56 8.41 -6.96 1.33
CA VAL A 56 8.20 -5.61 0.80
C VAL A 56 8.64 -4.63 1.88
N GLY A 57 9.25 -3.53 1.46
CA GLY A 57 9.68 -2.43 2.33
C GLY A 57 9.47 -1.10 1.63
N PHE A 58 9.22 -0.04 2.40
CA PHE A 58 9.00 1.29 1.84
C PHE A 58 9.55 2.40 2.73
N GLU A 59 9.94 3.50 2.11
CA GLU A 59 10.34 4.74 2.81
C GLU A 59 10.01 5.97 1.96
N GLY A 60 10.12 7.15 2.55
CA GLY A 60 9.94 8.42 1.83
C GLY A 60 9.14 9.46 2.61
N GLU A 61 8.86 10.57 1.96
CA GLU A 61 8.08 11.67 2.54
C GLU A 61 6.75 11.75 1.82
N ALA A 62 5.64 11.59 2.55
CA ALA A 62 4.31 11.62 1.95
C ALA A 62 3.28 12.11 2.96
N CYS A 63 2.17 12.63 2.43
CA CYS A 63 1.01 12.99 3.23
C CYS A 63 0.45 11.78 4.00
N ALA A 64 -0.33 12.06 5.04
CA ALA A 64 -0.82 11.03 5.95
C ALA A 64 -1.62 9.92 5.23
N ILE A 65 -2.42 10.28 4.23
CA ILE A 65 -3.23 9.33 3.45
C ILE A 65 -2.34 8.44 2.60
N CYS A 66 -1.40 9.03 1.85
CA CYS A 66 -0.47 8.29 1.00
C CYS A 66 0.38 7.34 1.86
N LYS A 67 1.00 7.84 2.94
CA LYS A 67 1.82 7.02 3.85
C LYS A 67 1.02 5.88 4.49
N ALA A 68 -0.20 6.16 4.96
CA ALA A 68 -1.06 5.12 5.53
C ALA A 68 -1.48 4.09 4.47
N SER A 69 -1.85 4.53 3.27
CA SER A 69 -2.22 3.66 2.15
C SER A 69 -1.07 2.75 1.73
N THR A 70 0.15 3.28 1.57
CA THR A 70 1.34 2.49 1.28
C THR A 70 1.62 1.48 2.40
N SER A 71 1.57 1.93 3.66
CA SER A 71 1.75 1.07 4.83
C SER A 71 0.76 -0.10 4.85
N MET A 72 -0.53 0.14 4.63
CA MET A 72 -1.55 -0.90 4.53
C MET A 72 -1.31 -1.84 3.34
N MET A 73 -1.06 -1.29 2.16
CA MET A 73 -0.78 -2.05 0.94
C MET A 73 0.39 -3.02 1.15
N THR A 74 1.50 -2.58 1.75
CA THR A 74 2.64 -3.49 2.01
C THR A 74 2.27 -4.68 2.91
N THR A 75 1.36 -4.49 3.88
CA THR A 75 0.91 -5.60 4.74
C THR A 75 0.02 -6.60 4.01
N ILE A 76 -0.76 -6.12 3.05
CA ILE A 76 -1.74 -6.94 2.32
C ILE A 76 -1.06 -7.77 1.23
N VAL A 77 -0.12 -7.18 0.49
CA VAL A 77 0.55 -7.85 -0.64
C VAL A 77 1.66 -8.81 -0.21
N LYS A 78 2.20 -8.66 1.02
CA LYS A 78 3.22 -9.57 1.53
C LYS A 78 2.66 -11.00 1.65
N GLY A 79 3.39 -11.97 1.11
CA GLY A 79 3.00 -13.37 1.06
C GLY A 79 1.98 -13.71 -0.03
N LYS A 80 1.58 -12.75 -0.87
CA LYS A 80 0.66 -12.98 -1.99
C LYS A 80 1.42 -13.34 -3.26
N SER A 81 0.74 -14.04 -4.18
CA SER A 81 1.28 -14.22 -5.52
C SER A 81 1.28 -12.88 -6.27
N LYS A 82 2.11 -12.77 -7.31
CA LYS A 82 2.13 -11.62 -8.21
C LYS A 82 0.74 -11.36 -8.79
N THR A 83 0.07 -12.40 -9.24
CA THR A 83 -1.28 -12.31 -9.82
C THR A 83 -2.30 -11.78 -8.81
N ASP A 84 -2.29 -12.29 -7.58
CA ASP A 84 -3.19 -11.81 -6.53
C ASP A 84 -2.91 -10.34 -6.18
N ALA A 85 -1.63 -9.96 -6.10
CA ALA A 85 -1.24 -8.58 -5.82
C ALA A 85 -1.68 -7.63 -6.94
N GLU A 86 -1.51 -8.03 -8.21
CA GLU A 86 -1.98 -7.27 -9.38
C GLU A 86 -3.51 -7.11 -9.38
N GLN A 87 -4.24 -8.17 -9.04
CA GLN A 87 -5.69 -8.11 -8.91
C GLN A 87 -6.12 -7.12 -7.81
N MET A 88 -5.52 -7.20 -6.61
CA MET A 88 -5.84 -6.28 -5.51
C MET A 88 -5.55 -4.81 -5.88
N VAL A 89 -4.46 -4.55 -6.60
CA VAL A 89 -4.14 -3.20 -7.11
C VAL A 89 -5.22 -2.73 -8.08
N GLN A 90 -5.69 -3.60 -8.97
CA GLN A 90 -6.74 -3.26 -9.92
C GLN A 90 -8.07 -2.96 -9.20
N GLU A 91 -8.48 -3.82 -8.27
CA GLU A 91 -9.68 -3.61 -7.45
C GLU A 91 -9.62 -2.29 -6.67
N PHE A 92 -8.47 -1.99 -6.05
CA PHE A 92 -8.28 -0.72 -5.33
C PHE A 92 -8.36 0.51 -6.26
N ARG A 93 -7.79 0.42 -7.46
CA ARG A 93 -7.90 1.47 -8.48
C ARG A 93 -9.34 1.69 -8.91
N ASP A 94 -10.08 0.61 -9.13
CA ASP A 94 -11.45 0.71 -9.58
C ASP A 94 -12.36 1.26 -8.47
N MET A 95 -12.13 0.90 -7.20
CA MET A 95 -12.83 1.51 -6.06
C MET A 95 -12.55 3.01 -5.93
N THR A 96 -11.28 3.42 -5.99
CA THR A 96 -10.88 4.83 -5.82
C THR A 96 -11.23 5.72 -7.01
N THR A 97 -11.46 5.14 -8.18
CA THR A 97 -11.89 5.86 -9.40
C THR A 97 -13.38 5.72 -9.69
N GLY A 98 -14.16 5.10 -8.80
CA GLY A 98 -15.62 4.99 -8.89
C GLY A 98 -16.12 3.96 -9.92
N LYS A 99 -15.25 3.08 -10.41
CA LYS A 99 -15.62 1.98 -11.32
C LYS A 99 -16.11 0.73 -10.58
N LEU A 100 -15.74 0.60 -9.31
CA LEU A 100 -16.31 -0.39 -8.38
C LEU A 100 -16.93 0.34 -7.21
N ASP A 101 -18.17 -0.02 -6.88
CA ASP A 101 -18.82 0.41 -5.65
C ASP A 101 -18.55 -0.64 -4.55
N PRO A 102 -17.75 -0.32 -3.52
CA PRO A 102 -17.52 -1.24 -2.40
C PRO A 102 -18.77 -1.48 -1.53
N ALA A 103 -19.85 -0.72 -1.73
CA ALA A 103 -21.15 -0.94 -1.09
C ALA A 103 -22.16 -1.68 -2.00
N GLY A 104 -21.76 -2.04 -3.23
CA GLY A 104 -22.58 -2.81 -4.16
C GLY A 104 -22.67 -4.29 -3.78
N PRO A 105 -23.70 -5.03 -4.23
CA PRO A 105 -23.82 -6.45 -3.96
C PRO A 105 -22.73 -7.21 -4.74
N HIS A 106 -21.89 -7.93 -4.00
CA HIS A 106 -20.93 -8.91 -4.53
C HIS A 106 -21.65 -10.12 -5.15
#